data_AF-A0A7V0MEX4-F1
#
_entry.id   AF-A0A7V0MEX4-F1
#
_cell.length_a   1.000
_cell.length_b   1.000
_cell.length_c   1.000
_cell.angle_alpha   90.00
_cell.angle_beta   90.00
_cell.angle_gamma   90.00
#
_symmetry.space_group_name_H-M   'P 1'
#
loop_
_entity.id
_entity.type
_entity.pdbx_description
1 polymer ?
#
loop_
_entity_poly.entity_id
_entity_poly.type
_entity_poly.pdbx_seq_one_letter_code
_entity_poly.pdbx_strand_id
1 'polypeptide(L)'
;MVQGDDRQQAISAALSQIEREFGKGSIMKMSEGLHIGEVPVIPTGSIALDIALGVGGVPRGRVIEIFGPESSGKTTLALHIVAEAQKAEGVAAYIDAEHALDVTYAKQLVVDIDNLLISQPDTGEQALEIADIL
;
A
#
# COMPACT_ATOMS: atom_id res chain seq x y z
N MET A 1 -8.58 -26.94 39.36
CA MET A 1 -7.99 -26.11 38.29
C MET A 1 -7.98 -26.95 37.02
N VAL A 2 -9.01 -26.86 36.17
CA VAL A 2 -9.18 -27.70 34.95
C VAL A 2 -9.53 -26.88 33.70
N GLN A 3 -9.84 -25.59 33.82
CA GLN A 3 -10.26 -24.73 32.69
C GLN A 3 -9.16 -24.28 31.72
N GLY A 4 -7.88 -24.49 32.05
CA GLY A 4 -6.76 -24.02 31.22
C GLY A 4 -6.56 -24.85 29.95
N ASP A 5 -6.73 -26.17 30.05
CA ASP A 5 -6.37 -27.12 29.01
C ASP A 5 -7.47 -27.23 27.93
N ASP A 6 -8.74 -27.31 28.34
CA ASP A 6 -9.90 -27.28 27.43
C ASP A 6 -9.94 -26.00 26.58
N ARG A 7 -9.57 -24.86 27.19
CA ARG A 7 -9.50 -23.57 26.50
C ARG A 7 -8.37 -23.55 25.46
N GLN A 8 -7.21 -24.12 25.78
CA GLN A 8 -6.09 -24.21 24.83
C GLN A 8 -6.41 -25.15 23.66
N GLN A 9 -7.08 -26.28 23.92
CA GLN A 9 -7.52 -27.18 22.87
C GLN A 9 -8.52 -26.51 21.92
N ALA A 10 -9.53 -25.82 22.47
CA ALA A 10 -10.52 -25.09 21.67
C ALA A 10 -9.88 -24.00 20.80
N ILE A 11 -8.90 -23.26 21.37
CA ILE A 11 -8.14 -22.26 20.61
C ILE A 11 -7.34 -22.93 19.48
N SER A 12 -6.65 -24.04 19.73
CA SER A 12 -5.87 -24.72 18.68
C SER A 12 -6.75 -25.28 17.55
N ALA A 13 -7.94 -25.78 17.89
CA ALA A 13 -8.90 -26.29 16.91
C ALA A 13 -9.45 -25.17 16.02
N ALA A 14 -9.77 -24.01 16.61
CA ALA A 14 -10.20 -22.83 15.88
C ALA A 14 -9.09 -22.30 14.95
N LEU A 15 -7.84 -22.21 15.43
CA LEU A 15 -6.69 -21.81 14.61
C LEU A 15 -6.51 -22.77 13.42
N SER A 16 -6.59 -24.08 13.65
CA SER A 16 -6.46 -25.10 12.61
C SER A 16 -7.58 -25.04 11.58
N GLN A 17 -8.81 -24.72 12.02
CA GLN A 17 -9.94 -24.55 11.12
C GLN A 17 -9.74 -23.35 10.19
N ILE A 18 -9.29 -22.22 10.74
CA ILE A 18 -8.99 -21.01 9.97
C ILE A 18 -7.89 -21.29 8.93
N GLU A 19 -6.79 -21.96 9.32
CA GLU A 19 -5.72 -22.30 8.36
C GLU A 19 -6.18 -23.24 7.24
N ARG A 20 -7.13 -24.15 7.52
CA ARG A 20 -7.67 -25.05 6.50
C ARG A 20 -8.60 -24.33 5.51
N GLU A 21 -9.38 -23.37 5.99
CA GLU A 21 -10.35 -22.63 5.17
C GLU A 21 -9.68 -21.51 4.36
N PHE A 22 -8.67 -20.82 4.92
CA PHE A 22 -8.08 -19.61 4.33
C PHE A 22 -6.60 -19.76 3.94
N GLY A 23 -6.01 -20.94 4.17
CA GLY A 23 -4.61 -21.24 3.83
C GLY A 23 -3.63 -21.02 5.00
N LYS A 24 -2.45 -21.62 4.89
CA LYS A 24 -1.37 -21.48 5.88
C LYS A 24 -0.96 -20.03 6.06
N GLY A 25 -0.80 -19.58 7.31
CA GLY A 25 -0.41 -18.20 7.62
C GLY A 25 -1.57 -17.18 7.65
N SER A 26 -2.81 -17.63 7.44
CA SER A 26 -4.02 -16.81 7.62
C SER A 26 -4.26 -16.39 9.07
N ILE A 27 -3.70 -17.14 10.03
CA ILE A 27 -3.68 -16.77 11.45
C ILE A 27 -2.40 -17.30 12.11
N MET A 28 -1.71 -16.45 12.87
CA MET A 28 -0.43 -16.79 13.51
C MET A 28 -0.37 -16.14 14.89
N LYS A 29 0.37 -16.74 15.85
CA LYS A 29 0.66 -16.00 17.08
C LYS A 29 1.67 -14.91 16.77
N MET A 30 1.41 -13.69 17.26
CA MET A 30 2.30 -12.55 17.06
C MET A 30 3.74 -12.80 17.56
N SER A 31 3.90 -13.64 18.60
CA SER A 31 5.18 -14.06 19.16
C SER A 31 5.94 -15.10 18.32
N GLU A 32 5.26 -15.81 17.43
CA GLU A 32 5.88 -16.81 16.55
C GLU A 32 6.58 -16.15 15.35
N GLY A 33 6.65 -14.81 15.35
CA GLY A 33 7.43 -14.03 14.43
C GLY A 33 6.74 -13.97 13.07
N LEU A 34 6.14 -12.83 12.78
CA LEU A 34 6.32 -12.30 11.44
C LEU A 34 7.83 -12.13 11.32
N HIS A 35 8.51 -13.08 10.68
CA HIS A 35 9.75 -12.75 9.99
C HIS A 35 9.34 -11.65 9.01
N ILE A 36 9.45 -10.40 9.46
CA ILE A 36 9.47 -9.24 8.59
C ILE A 36 10.82 -9.39 7.88
N GLY A 37 10.88 -10.30 6.91
CA GLY A 37 11.88 -10.22 5.87
C GLY A 37 11.80 -8.83 5.26
N GLU A 38 12.88 -8.39 4.61
CA GLU A 38 12.91 -7.09 3.95
C GLU A 38 11.64 -6.90 3.12
N VAL A 39 10.73 -6.03 3.61
CA VAL A 39 9.50 -5.70 2.90
C VAL A 39 9.95 -4.84 1.74
N PRO A 40 9.67 -5.22 0.49
CA PRO A 40 10.05 -4.37 -0.63
C PRO A 40 9.28 -3.06 -0.53
N VAL A 41 10.01 -1.94 -0.58
CA VAL A 41 9.47 -0.59 -0.41
C VAL A 41 9.67 0.27 -1.64
N ILE A 42 8.91 1.36 -1.73
CA ILE A 42 9.13 2.48 -2.64
C ILE A 42 9.46 3.70 -1.75
N PRO A 43 10.62 4.35 -1.90
CA PRO A 43 10.94 5.57 -1.15
C PRO A 43 9.88 6.66 -1.38
N THR A 44 9.62 7.48 -0.36
CA THR A 44 8.64 8.57 -0.46
C THR A 44 9.17 9.83 -1.14
N GLY A 45 10.47 9.88 -1.41
CA GLY A 45 11.18 11.10 -1.82
C GLY A 45 11.53 12.03 -0.65
N SER A 46 11.12 11.68 0.58
CA SER A 46 11.44 12.41 1.81
C SER A 46 12.13 11.49 2.81
N ILE A 47 13.43 11.71 3.03
CA ILE A 47 14.22 10.91 3.98
C ILE A 47 13.63 10.91 5.40
N ALA A 48 13.04 12.04 5.81
CA ALA A 48 12.43 12.16 7.13
C ALA A 48 11.19 11.26 7.26
N LEU A 49 10.38 11.15 6.19
CA LEU A 49 9.20 10.31 6.17
C LEU A 49 9.56 8.83 6.04
N ASP A 50 10.56 8.49 5.20
CA ASP A 50 11.04 7.12 5.05
C ASP A 50 11.55 6.54 6.38
N ILE A 51 12.27 7.35 7.16
CA ILE A 51 12.68 7.00 8.53
C ILE A 51 11.47 6.85 9.45
N ALA A 52 10.52 7.78 9.39
CA ALA A 52 9.33 7.75 10.24
C ALA A 52 8.44 6.52 9.98
N LEU A 53 8.39 6.02 8.73
CA LEU A 53 7.69 4.79 8.37
C LEU A 53 8.38 3.53 8.89
N GLY A 54 9.65 3.62 9.33
CA GLY A 54 10.42 2.52 9.94
C GLY A 54 10.90 1.43 8.98
N VAL A 55 10.34 1.37 7.77
CA VAL A 55 10.69 0.41 6.72
C VAL A 55 11.42 1.05 5.53
N GLY A 56 11.66 2.37 5.56
CA GLY A 56 12.41 3.09 4.52
C GLY A 56 11.59 3.55 3.32
N GLY A 57 10.25 3.51 3.40
CA GLY A 57 9.36 3.94 2.33
C GLY A 57 7.95 3.36 2.48
N VAL A 58 7.12 3.47 1.43
CA VAL A 58 5.81 2.80 1.40
C VAL A 58 5.97 1.33 1.00
N PRO A 59 5.35 0.37 1.72
CA PRO A 59 5.48 -1.06 1.43
C PRO A 59 4.72 -1.44 0.16
N ARG A 60 5.34 -2.25 -0.70
CA ARG A 60 4.69 -2.81 -1.89
C ARG A 60 3.64 -3.85 -1.53
N GLY A 61 2.62 -4.00 -2.37
CA GLY A 61 1.53 -4.97 -2.18
C GLY A 61 0.60 -4.62 -1.00
N ARG A 62 0.55 -3.35 -0.61
CA ARG A 62 -0.27 -2.83 0.48
C ARG A 62 -1.01 -1.58 0.02
N VAL A 63 -2.21 -1.38 0.56
CA VAL A 63 -2.97 -0.14 0.39
C VAL A 63 -2.43 0.90 1.38
N ILE A 64 -2.17 2.11 0.88
CA ILE A 64 -1.68 3.25 1.67
C ILE A 64 -2.66 4.40 1.51
N GLU A 65 -3.06 5.00 2.64
CA GLU A 65 -3.94 6.17 2.66
C GLU A 65 -3.14 7.42 3.07
N ILE A 66 -3.23 8.47 2.25
CA ILE A 66 -2.66 9.79 2.53
C ILE A 66 -3.82 10.78 2.62
N PHE A 67 -4.19 11.20 3.82
CA PHE A 67 -5.32 12.10 4.04
C PHE A 67 -4.89 13.40 4.74
N GLY A 68 -5.73 14.43 4.66
CA GLY A 68 -5.44 15.75 5.22
C GLY A 68 -6.17 16.90 4.50
N PRO A 69 -6.08 18.13 5.02
CA PRO A 69 -6.75 19.31 4.45
C PRO A 69 -6.37 19.57 2.98
N GLU A 70 -7.21 20.32 2.28
CA GLU A 70 -6.86 20.84 0.96
C GLU A 70 -5.53 21.61 1.03
N SER A 71 -4.71 21.50 -0.02
CA SER A 71 -3.37 22.13 -0.08
C SER A 71 -2.35 21.67 0.98
N SER A 72 -2.59 20.56 1.69
CA SER A 72 -1.63 20.02 2.67
C SER A 72 -0.45 19.23 2.06
N GLY A 73 -0.37 19.14 0.72
CA GLY A 73 0.72 18.43 0.02
C GLY A 73 0.47 16.94 -0.27
N LYS A 74 -0.75 16.43 -0.12
CA LYS A 74 -1.11 15.02 -0.39
C LYS A 74 -0.71 14.57 -1.80
N THR A 75 -1.16 15.33 -2.80
CA THR A 75 -0.89 15.05 -4.22
C THR A 75 0.60 15.16 -4.53
N THR A 76 1.29 16.15 -3.96
CA THR A 76 2.75 16.28 -4.08
C THR A 76 3.47 15.04 -3.55
N LEU A 77 3.09 14.54 -2.37
CA LEU A 77 3.68 13.33 -1.81
C LEU A 77 3.39 12.09 -2.67
N ALA A 78 2.16 11.94 -3.15
CA ALA A 78 1.80 10.84 -4.04
C ALA A 78 2.62 10.87 -5.34
N LEU A 79 2.81 12.04 -5.94
CA LEU A 79 3.62 12.20 -7.15
C LEU A 79 5.11 11.92 -6.91
N HIS A 80 5.66 12.25 -5.73
CA HIS A 80 7.03 11.85 -5.38
C HIS A 80 7.19 10.34 -5.26
N ILE A 81 6.22 9.65 -4.65
CA ILE A 81 6.22 8.18 -4.58
C ILE A 81 6.15 7.58 -6.00
N VAL A 82 5.33 8.15 -6.88
CA VAL A 82 5.27 7.75 -8.29
C VAL A 82 6.62 7.93 -8.99
N ALA A 83 7.27 9.09 -8.82
CA ALA A 83 8.58 9.35 -9.42
C ALA A 83 9.66 8.37 -8.92
N GLU A 84 9.70 8.06 -7.63
CA GLU A 84 10.62 7.06 -7.08
C GLU A 84 10.28 5.63 -7.56
N ALA A 85 9.01 5.30 -7.77
CA ALA A 85 8.61 4.03 -8.38
C ALA A 85 9.12 3.90 -9.82
N GLN A 86 8.96 4.96 -10.63
CA GLN A 86 9.42 5.00 -12.03
C GLN A 86 10.94 4.98 -12.15
N LYS A 87 11.65 5.66 -11.25
CA LYS A 87 13.11 5.65 -11.18
C LYS A 87 13.70 4.27 -10.91
N ALA A 88 12.94 3.40 -10.25
CA ALA A 88 13.26 1.98 -10.08
C ALA A 88 12.75 1.10 -11.24
N GLU A 89 12.55 1.70 -12.42
CA GLU A 89 12.04 1.07 -13.65
C GLU A 89 10.64 0.45 -13.49
N GLY A 90 9.88 0.91 -12.49
CA GLY A 90 8.48 0.52 -12.28
C GLY A 90 7.51 1.27 -13.18
N VAL A 91 6.34 0.69 -13.40
CA VAL A 91 5.20 1.36 -14.04
C VAL A 91 4.28 1.91 -12.97
N ALA A 92 3.75 3.12 -13.19
CA ALA A 92 2.78 3.74 -12.31
C ALA A 92 1.50 4.08 -13.09
N ALA A 93 0.37 4.01 -12.39
CA ALA A 93 -0.92 4.44 -12.89
C ALA A 93 -1.52 5.49 -11.93
N TYR A 94 -2.23 6.46 -12.50
CA TYR A 94 -2.89 7.53 -11.77
C TYR A 94 -4.38 7.56 -12.15
N ILE A 95 -5.24 7.35 -11.15
CA ILE A 95 -6.69 7.41 -11.32
C ILE A 95 -7.15 8.81 -10.89
N ASP A 96 -7.38 9.68 -11.86
CA ASP A 96 -7.72 11.09 -11.66
C ASP A 96 -9.24 11.27 -11.63
N ALA A 97 -9.83 11.10 -10.46
CA ALA A 97 -11.26 11.37 -10.24
C ALA A 97 -11.56 12.88 -10.01
N GLU A 98 -10.54 13.71 -9.76
CA GLU A 98 -10.70 15.15 -9.48
C GLU A 98 -10.50 16.02 -10.72
N HIS A 99 -10.01 15.44 -11.82
CA HIS A 99 -9.69 16.14 -13.06
C HIS A 99 -8.71 17.30 -12.83
N ALA A 100 -7.80 17.15 -11.86
CA ALA A 100 -7.01 18.23 -11.28
C ALA A 100 -5.49 18.01 -11.39
N LEU A 101 -5.05 16.93 -12.04
CA LEU A 101 -3.62 16.66 -12.18
C LEU A 101 -2.93 17.71 -13.07
N ASP A 102 -2.05 18.52 -12.47
CA ASP A 102 -1.17 19.42 -13.20
C ASP A 102 0.06 18.66 -13.73
N VAL A 103 0.03 18.35 -15.03
CA VAL A 103 1.12 17.68 -15.76
C VAL A 103 2.43 18.46 -15.68
N THR A 104 2.39 19.79 -15.71
CA THR A 104 3.59 20.63 -15.64
C THR A 104 4.25 20.49 -14.28
N TYR A 105 3.46 20.53 -13.21
CA TYR A 105 3.95 20.34 -11.86
C TYR A 105 4.51 18.93 -11.65
N ALA A 106 3.81 17.90 -12.12
CA ALA A 106 4.29 16.51 -12.04
C ALA A 106 5.64 16.31 -12.75
N LYS A 107 5.85 16.92 -13.93
CA LYS A 107 7.17 16.93 -14.60
C LYS A 107 8.27 17.58 -13.75
N GLN A 108 7.97 18.66 -13.05
CA GLN A 108 8.93 19.32 -12.15
C GLN A 108 9.30 18.43 -10.96
N LEU A 109 8.40 17.54 -10.54
CA LEU A 109 8.66 16.49 -9.56
C LEU A 109 9.38 15.26 -10.14
N VAL A 110 9.83 15.34 -11.40
CA VAL A 110 10.57 14.27 -12.11
C VAL A 110 9.72 13.02 -12.33
N VAL A 111 8.40 13.17 -12.38
CA VAL A 111 7.51 12.11 -12.87
C VAL A 111 7.72 11.96 -14.38
N ASP A 112 7.92 10.73 -14.84
CA ASP A 112 7.94 10.38 -16.24
C ASP A 112 6.49 10.34 -16.77
N ILE A 113 6.05 11.48 -17.28
CA ILE A 113 4.70 11.66 -17.81
C ILE A 113 4.45 10.83 -19.06
N ASP A 114 5.49 10.62 -19.89
CA ASP A 114 5.31 9.92 -21.16
C ASP A 114 5.00 8.43 -20.91
N ASN A 115 5.43 7.90 -19.76
CA ASN A 115 5.18 6.53 -19.32
C ASN A 115 4.21 6.41 -18.13
N LEU A 116 3.57 7.51 -17.69
CA LEU A 116 2.55 7.46 -16.64
C LEU A 116 1.19 7.08 -17.23
N LEU A 117 0.62 5.96 -16.77
CA LEU A 117 -0.74 5.58 -17.16
C LEU A 117 -1.74 6.48 -16.43
N ILE A 118 -2.70 7.05 -17.16
CA ILE A 118 -3.75 7.89 -16.56
C ILE A 118 -5.14 7.36 -16.93
N SER A 119 -6.03 7.35 -15.94
CA SER A 119 -7.46 7.08 -16.12
C SER A 119 -8.28 8.21 -15.52
N GLN A 120 -9.29 8.69 -16.25
CA GLN A 120 -10.27 9.68 -15.80
C GLN A 120 -11.65 9.02 -15.80
N PRO A 121 -12.03 8.33 -14.71
CA PRO A 121 -13.28 7.59 -14.63
C PRO A 121 -14.48 8.52 -14.41
N ASP A 122 -15.64 8.13 -14.95
CA ASP A 122 -16.92 8.82 -14.79
C ASP A 122 -17.55 8.57 -13.40
N THR A 123 -17.26 7.42 -12.77
CA THR A 123 -17.79 7.04 -11.45
C THR A 123 -16.75 6.40 -10.54
N GLY A 124 -17.04 6.36 -9.23
CA GLY A 124 -16.16 5.71 -8.25
C GLY A 124 -16.05 4.20 -8.45
N GLU A 125 -17.13 3.54 -8.85
CA GLU A 125 -17.13 2.10 -9.18
C GLU A 125 -16.20 1.81 -10.35
N GLN A 126 -16.29 2.61 -11.42
CA GLN A 126 -15.40 2.48 -12.57
C GLN A 126 -13.93 2.72 -12.18
N ALA A 127 -13.67 3.70 -11.30
CA ALA A 127 -12.33 3.97 -10.79
C ALA A 127 -11.74 2.73 -10.10
N LEU A 128 -12.53 2.06 -9.26
CA LEU A 128 -12.11 0.86 -8.53
C LEU A 128 -11.97 -0.37 -9.43
N GLU A 129 -12.86 -0.56 -10.40
CA GLU A 129 -12.76 -1.65 -11.38
C GLU A 129 -11.49 -1.52 -12.23
N ILE A 130 -11.15 -0.31 -12.68
CA ILE A 130 -9.91 -0.06 -13.41
C ILE A 130 -8.69 -0.33 -12.52
N ALA A 131 -8.74 0.10 -11.25
CA ALA A 131 -7.65 -0.14 -10.30
C ALA A 131 -7.42 -1.62 -9.96
N ASP A 132 -8.47 -2.47 -9.99
CA ASP A 132 -8.37 -3.91 -9.75
C ASP A 132 -7.78 -4.68 -10.95
N ILE A 133 -7.98 -4.18 -12.17
CA ILE A 133 -7.47 -4.81 -13.40
C ILE A 133 -5.96 -4.52 -13.62
N LEU A 134 -5.48 -3.38 -13.13
CA LEU A 134 -4.09 -2.91 -13.29
C LEU A 134 -3.11 -3.63 -12.34
#